data_AF-A0A525VGH7-F1
#
_entry.id   AF-A0A525VGH7-F1
#
_cell.length_a   1.000
_cell.length_b   1.000
_cell.length_c   1.000
_cell.angle_alpha   90.00
_cell.angle_beta   90.00
_cell.angle_gamma   90.00
#
_symmetry.space_group_name_H-M   'P 1'
#
loop_
_entity.id
_entity.type
_entity.pdbx_description
1 polymer ?
#
loop_
_entity_poly.entity_id
_entity_poly.type
_entity_poly.pdbx_seq_one_letter_code
_entity_poly.pdbx_strand_id
1 'polypeptide(L)'
;MAKTLSLSEVKTRLPELVTGVQEREEEVVVTKNGRPAAVLINVDEYTRLKETLDVLSDPVLMAQIGRSKSFYGTGGKGLAFEDVFGEPLTPVKKRRTA
;
A
#
# COMPACT_ATOMS: atom_id res chain seq x y z
N MET A 1 1.32 17.15 -3.21
CA MET A 1 2.41 17.73 -2.38
C MET A 1 1.90 17.80 -0.95
N ALA A 2 2.68 17.32 0.02
CA ALA A 2 2.26 17.27 1.42
C ALA A 2 2.02 18.68 1.97
N LYS A 3 0.90 18.87 2.66
CA LYS A 3 0.56 20.14 3.31
C LYS A 3 1.40 20.27 4.58
N THR A 4 2.14 21.36 4.74
CA THR A 4 2.91 21.60 5.97
C THR A 4 2.13 22.53 6.89
N LEU A 5 1.84 22.08 8.11
CA LEU A 5 1.07 22.82 9.10
C LEU A 5 1.80 22.85 10.44
N SER A 6 1.60 23.90 11.23
CA SER A 6 2.04 23.93 12.62
C SER A 6 1.19 23.00 13.50
N LEU A 7 1.77 22.53 14.61
CA LEU A 7 1.05 21.74 15.60
C LEU A 7 -0.22 22.44 16.10
N SER A 8 -0.20 23.78 16.20
CA SER A 8 -1.36 24.57 16.61
C SER A 8 -2.48 24.52 15.57
N GLU A 9 -2.17 24.68 14.28
CA GLU A 9 -3.17 24.59 13.20
C GLU A 9 -3.77 23.19 13.09
N VAL A 10 -2.95 22.15 13.25
CA VAL A 10 -3.41 20.76 13.25
C VAL A 10 -4.39 20.50 14.38
N LYS A 11 -4.11 20.99 15.60
CA LYS A 11 -5.03 20.87 16.74
C LYS A 11 -6.39 21.51 16.47
N THR A 12 -6.40 22.68 15.84
CA THR A 12 -7.65 23.40 15.53
C THR A 12 -8.48 22.70 14.46
N ARG A 13 -7.86 21.97 13.52
CA ARG A 13 -8.50 21.41 12.33
C ARG A 13 -8.48 19.87 12.28
N LEU A 14 -8.15 19.21 13.38
CA LEU A 14 -7.87 17.77 13.39
C LEU A 14 -8.99 16.92 12.75
N PRO A 15 -10.29 17.15 13.01
CA PRO A 15 -11.35 16.35 12.37
C PRO A 15 -11.35 16.46 10.84
N GLU A 16 -11.24 17.68 10.31
CA GLU A 16 -11.18 17.94 8.86
C GLU A 16 -9.96 17.27 8.21
N LEU A 17 -8.80 17.39 8.88
CA LEU A 17 -7.55 16.79 8.39
C LEU A 17 -7.62 15.26 8.38
N VAL A 18 -8.19 14.65 9.43
CA VAL A 18 -8.38 13.19 9.49
C VAL A 18 -9.32 12.71 8.39
N THR A 19 -10.44 13.40 8.14
CA THR A 19 -11.33 13.06 7.02
C THR A 19 -10.60 13.18 5.67
N GLY A 20 -9.82 14.25 5.46
CA GLY A 20 -9.06 14.42 4.22
C GLY A 20 -8.03 13.32 3.98
N VAL A 21 -7.29 12.97 5.03
CA VAL A 21 -6.31 11.87 5.02
C VAL A 21 -7.01 10.53 4.74
N GLN A 22 -8.15 10.28 5.37
CA GLN A 22 -8.88 9.02 5.23
C GLN A 22 -9.48 8.85 3.83
N GLU A 23 -10.14 9.87 3.30
CA GLU A 23 -10.93 9.76 2.06
C GLU A 23 -10.13 10.04 0.79
N ARG A 24 -9.08 10.87 0.89
CA ARG A 24 -8.34 11.40 -0.27
C ARG A 24 -6.85 11.10 -0.26
N GLU A 25 -6.39 10.26 0.68
CA GLU A 25 -4.97 9.92 0.86
C GLU A 25 -4.09 11.19 0.94
N GLU A 26 -4.58 12.22 1.63
CA GLU A 26 -3.81 13.44 1.86
C GLU A 26 -2.68 13.18 2.87
N GLU A 27 -1.52 13.81 2.63
CA GLU A 27 -0.37 13.81 3.53
C GLU A 27 -0.19 15.20 4.18
N VAL A 28 -0.04 15.22 5.51
CA VAL A 28 0.20 16.45 6.27
C VAL A 28 1.47 16.35 7.11
N VAL A 29 2.46 17.20 6.84
CA VAL A 29 3.66 17.35 7.66
C VAL A 29 3.35 18.32 8.81
N VAL A 30 3.51 17.84 10.04
CA VAL A 30 3.27 18.62 11.26
C VAL A 30 4.60 19.19 11.76
N THR A 31 4.64 20.50 11.98
CA THR A 31 5.81 21.20 12.51
C THR A 31 5.64 21.60 13.97
N LYS A 32 6.72 21.54 14.74
CA LYS A 32 6.83 22.08 16.10
C LYS A 32 7.98 23.07 16.12
N ASN A 33 7.72 24.31 16.53
CA ASN A 33 8.70 25.40 16.51
C ASN A 33 9.35 25.59 15.11
N GLY A 34 8.53 25.50 14.05
CA GLY A 34 8.97 25.66 12.65
C GLY A 34 9.73 24.47 12.06
N ARG A 35 9.91 23.37 12.80
CA ARG A 35 10.63 22.17 12.33
C ARG A 35 9.68 20.98 12.16
N PRO A 36 9.76 20.21 11.07
CA PRO A 36 9.00 18.96 10.91
C PRO A 36 9.22 18.03 12.10
N ALA A 37 8.13 17.48 12.63
CA ALA A 37 8.15 16.65 13.83
C ALA A 37 7.27 15.38 13.71
N ALA A 38 6.24 15.41 12.88
CA ALA A 38 5.38 14.27 12.61
C ALA A 38 4.75 14.37 11.21
N VAL A 39 4.18 13.27 10.74
CA VAL A 39 3.37 13.24 9.51
C VAL A 39 2.05 12.55 9.84
N LEU A 40 0.94 13.10 9.34
CA LEU A 40 -0.37 12.47 9.33
C LEU A 40 -0.63 11.92 7.93
N ILE A 41 -0.89 10.62 7.84
CA ILE A 41 -1.19 9.86 6.63
C ILE A 41 -2.28 8.84 6.91
N ASN A 42 -2.85 8.27 5.85
CA ASN A 42 -3.87 7.25 5.97
C ASN A 42 -3.27 5.98 6.59
N VAL A 43 -4.02 5.30 7.46
CA VAL A 43 -3.55 4.08 8.13
C VAL A 43 -3.34 2.93 7.14
N ASP A 44 -4.21 2.79 6.15
CA ASP A 44 -4.09 1.76 5.10
C ASP A 44 -2.93 2.08 4.15
N GLU A 45 -2.65 3.36 3.90
CA GLU A 45 -1.46 3.79 3.17
C GLU A 45 -0.18 3.46 3.95
N TYR A 46 -0.12 3.80 5.24
CA TYR A 46 1.01 3.46 6.10
C TYR A 46 1.26 1.94 6.15
N THR A 47 0.18 1.15 6.23
CA THR A 47 0.26 -0.31 6.24
C THR A 47 0.81 -0.84 4.92
N ARG A 48 0.30 -0.37 3.78
CA ARG A 48 0.82 -0.74 2.44
C ARG A 48 2.28 -0.34 2.25
N LEU A 49 2.70 0.82 2.77
CA LEU A 49 4.09 1.24 2.75
C LEU A 49 4.98 0.29 3.56
N LYS A 50 4.51 -0.10 4.76
CA LYS A 50 5.21 -1.08 5.60
C LYS A 50 5.34 -2.45 4.91
N GLU A 51 4.27 -2.96 4.32
CA GLU A 51 4.31 -4.22 3.54
C GLU A 51 5.28 -4.13 2.35
N THR A 52 5.29 -3.00 1.65
CA THR A 52 6.24 -2.76 0.55
C THR A 52 7.68 -2.79 1.04
N LEU A 53 7.96 -2.14 2.18
CA LEU A 53 9.28 -2.17 2.80
C LEU A 53 9.68 -3.58 3.24
N ASP A 54 8.74 -4.36 3.77
CA ASP A 54 9.00 -5.75 4.18
C ASP A 54 9.44 -6.58 2.96
N VAL A 55 8.76 -6.46 1.82
CA VAL A 55 9.16 -7.10 0.55
C VAL A 55 10.53 -6.63 0.08
N LEU A 56 10.78 -5.31 0.07
CA LEU A 56 12.04 -4.74 -0.40
C LEU A 56 13.23 -5.11 0.50
N SER A 57 12.97 -5.36 1.79
CA SER A 57 14.00 -5.72 2.76
C SER A 57 14.45 -7.18 2.68
N ASP A 58 13.68 -8.05 2.02
CA ASP A 58 14.01 -9.47 1.85
C ASP A 58 14.82 -9.69 0.55
N PRO A 59 16.14 -9.93 0.63
CA PRO A 59 16.97 -10.12 -0.56
C PRO A 59 16.65 -11.42 -1.32
N VAL A 60 16.14 -12.46 -0.65
CA VAL A 60 15.80 -13.73 -1.29
C VAL A 60 14.52 -13.55 -2.11
N LEU A 61 13.52 -12.90 -1.55
CA LEU A 61 12.29 -12.55 -2.25
C LEU A 61 12.56 -11.62 -3.43
N MET A 62 13.40 -10.58 -3.25
CA MET A 62 13.77 -9.68 -4.33
C MET A 62 14.51 -10.39 -5.47
N ALA A 63 15.40 -11.34 -5.16
CA ALA A 63 16.04 -12.18 -6.17
C ALA A 63 15.02 -13.07 -6.91
N GLN A 64 14.02 -13.61 -6.21
CA GLN A 64 12.95 -14.39 -6.82
C GLN A 64 12.07 -13.55 -7.74
N ILE A 65 11.68 -12.34 -7.32
CA ILE A 65 10.95 -11.37 -8.17
C ILE A 65 11.76 -11.05 -9.43
N GLY A 66 13.08 -10.84 -9.30
CA GLY A 66 13.97 -10.61 -10.44
C GLY A 66 13.98 -11.77 -11.44
N ARG A 67 14.10 -13.01 -10.95
CA ARG A 67 14.02 -14.21 -11.80
C ARG A 67 12.67 -14.32 -12.51
N SER A 68 11.57 -14.09 -11.79
CA SER A 68 10.22 -14.12 -12.37
C SER A 68 10.04 -13.04 -13.44
N LYS A 69 10.48 -11.80 -13.20
CA LYS A 69 10.44 -10.73 -14.20
C LYS A 69 11.23 -11.11 -15.46
N SER A 70 12.41 -11.71 -15.32
CA SER A 70 13.20 -12.19 -16.46
C SER A 70 12.50 -13.31 -17.24
N PHE A 71 11.93 -14.30 -16.54
CA PHE A 71 11.19 -15.41 -17.16
C PHE A 71 10.01 -14.92 -18.01
N TYR A 72 9.20 -13.99 -17.48
CA TYR A 72 8.09 -13.41 -18.24
C TYR A 72 8.57 -12.49 -19.36
N GLY A 73 9.68 -11.77 -19.15
CA GLY A 73 10.31 -10.93 -20.17
C GLY A 73 10.77 -11.70 -21.41
N THR A 74 11.15 -12.98 -21.26
CA THR A 74 11.50 -13.87 -22.38
C THR A 74 10.29 -14.55 -23.04
N GLY A 75 9.06 -14.20 -22.64
CA GLY A 75 7.83 -14.84 -23.14
C GLY A 75 7.48 -16.16 -22.45
N GLY A 76 8.12 -16.47 -21.31
CA GLY A 76 7.74 -17.59 -20.46
C GLY A 76 6.29 -17.46 -20.00
N LYS A 77 5.57 -18.58 -19.97
CA LYS A 77 4.17 -18.62 -19.52
C LYS A 77 4.11 -19.28 -18.15
N GLY A 78 3.27 -18.73 -17.27
CA GLY A 78 2.97 -19.35 -15.99
C GLY A 78 2.18 -20.64 -16.16
N LEU A 79 2.07 -21.40 -15.07
CA LEU A 79 1.21 -22.58 -15.00
C LEU A 79 -0.23 -22.15 -14.71
N ALA A 80 -1.21 -22.88 -15.24
CA ALA A 80 -2.60 -22.67 -14.87
C ALA A 80 -2.86 -23.21 -13.45
N PHE A 81 -3.97 -22.79 -12.83
CA PHE A 81 -4.36 -23.28 -11.51
C PHE A 81 -4.41 -24.83 -11.47
N GLU A 82 -5.00 -25.45 -12.49
CA GLU A 82 -5.14 -26.91 -12.58
C GLU A 82 -3.77 -27.60 -12.70
N ASP A 83 -2.83 -27.00 -13.43
CA ASP A 83 -1.46 -27.52 -13.57
C ASP A 83 -0.67 -27.46 -12.25
N VAL A 84 -0.98 -26.48 -11.39
CA VAL A 84 -0.29 -26.29 -10.09
C VAL A 84 -0.89 -27.16 -9.01
N PHE A 85 -2.24 -27.22 -8.93
CA PHE A 85 -2.95 -27.82 -7.79
C PHE A 85 -3.55 -29.19 -8.12
N GLY A 86 -3.61 -29.59 -9.39
CA GLY A 86 -4.15 -30.90 -9.82
C GLY A 86 -5.66 -31.03 -9.67
N GLU A 87 -6.37 -29.93 -9.42
CA GLU A 87 -7.82 -29.89 -9.25
C GLU A 87 -8.44 -28.77 -10.09
N PRO A 88 -9.70 -28.92 -10.54
CA PRO A 88 -10.37 -27.90 -11.33
C PRO A 88 -10.59 -26.62 -10.51
N LEU A 89 -10.39 -25.46 -11.14
CA LEU A 89 -10.68 -24.19 -10.51
C LEU A 89 -12.19 -24.09 -10.22
N THR A 90 -12.58 -24.13 -8.95
CA THR A 90 -14.00 -24.03 -8.58
C THR A 90 -14.44 -22.56 -8.65
N PRO A 91 -15.34 -22.17 -9.58
CA PRO A 91 -15.77 -20.78 -9.66
C PRO A 91 -16.60 -20.41 -8.42
N VAL A 92 -16.20 -19.34 -7.72
CA VAL A 92 -16.99 -18.79 -6.62
C VAL A 92 -18.35 -18.35 -7.20
N LYS A 93 -19.44 -19.01 -6.76
CA LYS A 93 -20.81 -18.60 -7.15
C LYS A 93 -20.99 -17.13 -6.77
N LYS A 94 -21.25 -16.24 -7.75
CA LYS A 94 -21.62 -14.85 -7.49
C LYS A 94 -22.77 -14.82 -6.50
N ARG A 95 -22.55 -14.28 -5.29
CA ARG A 95 -23.66 -13.95 -4.38
C ARG A 95 -24.57 -12.99 -5.13
N ARG A 96 -25.82 -13.41 -5.40
CA ARG A 96 -26.88 -12.49 -5.84
C ARG A 96 -27.09 -11.54 -4.66
N THR A 97 -26.66 -10.29 -4.82
CA THR A 97 -27.07 -9.19 -3.94
C THR A 97 -28.58 -9.06 -4.10
N ALA A 98 -29.30 -9.23 -2.99
CA ALA A 98 -30.74 -8.93 -2.88
C ALA A 98 -30.96 -7.42 -2.78
#